data_AF-A0A0Q3USX3-F1
#
_entry.id   AF-A0A0Q3USX3-F1
#
_cell.length_a   1.000
_cell.length_b   1.000
_cell.length_c   1.000
_cell.angle_alpha   90.00
_cell.angle_beta   90.00
_cell.angle_gamma   90.00
#
_symmetry.space_group_name_H-M   'P 1'
#
loop_
_entity.id
_entity.type
_entity.pdbx_description
1 polymer ?
#
loop_
_entity_poly.entity_id
_entity_poly.type
_entity_poly.pdbx_seq_one_letter_code
_entity_poly.pdbx_strand_id
1 'polypeptide(L)'
;MVQLYNLHPFGSQRVVPCKQEPAHFCCGRDVLFVASAAARCKVEVFALRDQGRCEPLGSFATLGPVLRMAHSQTEHGSGSQCSRSHSSS
;
A
#
# COMPACT_ATOMS: atom_id res chain seq x y z
N MET A 1 3.95 -12.73 -3.38
CA MET A 1 4.59 -12.45 -2.08
C MET A 1 5.24 -11.08 -2.16
N VAL A 2 5.04 -10.18 -1.19
CA VAL A 2 5.73 -8.87 -1.14
C VAL A 2 6.83 -8.93 -0.09
N GLN A 3 8.07 -8.62 -0.49
CA GLN A 3 9.21 -8.54 0.41
C GLN A 3 9.50 -7.06 0.75
N LEU A 4 9.49 -6.74 2.05
CA LEU A 4 9.92 -5.46 2.58
C LEU A 4 11.35 -5.58 3.07
N TYR A 5 12.24 -4.78 2.49
CA TYR A 5 13.62 -4.68 2.92
C TYR A 5 13.76 -3.51 3.88
N ASN A 6 14.26 -3.80 5.07
CA ASN A 6 14.80 -2.76 5.92
C ASN A 6 16.15 -2.35 5.32
N LEU A 7 16.28 -1.09 4.92
CA LEU A 7 17.52 -0.54 4.35
C LEU A 7 18.56 -0.22 5.41
N HIS A 8 18.26 -0.47 6.69
CA HIS A 8 19.23 -0.38 7.77
C HIS A 8 20.21 -1.57 7.70
N PRO A 9 21.54 -1.37 7.84
CA PRO A 9 22.55 -2.42 7.74
C PRO A 9 22.36 -3.59 8.72
N PHE A 10 21.65 -3.36 9.81
CA PHE A 10 21.31 -4.35 10.84
C PHE A 10 19.81 -4.64 10.92
N GLY A 11 19.05 -4.21 9.92
CA GLY A 11 17.60 -4.34 9.87
C GLY A 11 17.16 -5.74 9.44
N SER A 12 16.20 -6.31 10.16
CA SER A 12 15.54 -7.55 9.73
C SER A 12 14.66 -7.33 8.50
N GLN A 13 14.68 -8.30 7.58
CA GLN A 13 13.75 -8.33 6.43
C GLN A 13 12.36 -8.75 6.88
N ARG A 14 11.33 -8.22 6.21
CA ARG A 14 9.93 -8.48 6.55
C ARG A 14 9.20 -9.04 5.33
N VAL A 15 8.44 -10.10 5.54
CA VAL A 15 7.60 -10.70 4.49
C VAL A 15 6.15 -10.39 4.79
N VAL A 16 5.44 -9.85 3.80
CA VAL A 16 4.00 -9.63 3.90
C VAL A 16 3.29 -10.88 3.40
N PRO A 17 2.46 -11.53 4.24
CA PRO A 17 1.71 -12.71 3.85
C PRO A 17 0.53 -12.29 2.97
N CYS A 18 0.79 -12.04 1.70
CA CYS A 18 -0.25 -11.77 0.70
C CYS A 18 -0.94 -13.07 0.33
N LYS A 19 -2.28 -13.09 0.37
CA LYS A 19 -3.06 -14.27 -0.04
C LYS A 19 -3.00 -14.54 -1.54
N GLN A 20 -2.74 -13.48 -2.32
CA GLN A 20 -2.74 -13.50 -3.78
C GLN A 20 -1.49 -12.81 -4.31
N GLU A 21 -1.14 -13.06 -5.56
CA GLU A 21 0.01 -12.42 -6.20
C GLU A 21 -0.21 -10.89 -6.28
N PRO A 22 0.74 -10.08 -5.80
CA PRO A 22 0.64 -8.63 -5.83
C PRO A 22 0.88 -8.10 -7.25
N ALA A 23 -0.06 -7.31 -7.79
CA ALA A 23 0.14 -6.60 -9.05
C ALA A 23 0.80 -5.23 -8.82
N HIS A 24 0.30 -4.51 -7.81
CA HIS A 24 0.77 -3.19 -7.44
C HIS A 24 0.85 -3.09 -5.93
N PHE A 25 1.81 -2.34 -5.43
CA PHE A 25 1.94 -2.07 -3.99
C PHE A 25 2.41 -0.63 -3.77
N CYS A 26 2.11 -0.08 -2.60
CA CYS A 26 2.58 1.24 -2.20
C CYS A 26 2.81 1.28 -0.68
N CYS A 27 3.93 1.83 -0.25
CA CYS A 27 4.27 2.01 1.17
C CYS A 27 4.02 3.46 1.61
N GLY A 28 3.27 3.62 2.69
CA GLY A 28 3.27 4.80 3.54
C GLY A 28 4.22 4.63 4.72
N ARG A 29 4.15 5.53 5.71
CA ARG A 29 5.07 5.53 6.87
C ARG A 29 5.00 4.23 7.67
N ASP A 30 3.80 3.83 8.09
CA ASP A 30 3.57 2.60 8.88
C ASP A 30 2.51 1.68 8.26
N VAL A 31 2.20 1.89 6.98
CA VAL A 31 1.14 1.19 6.25
C VAL A 31 1.60 0.75 4.88
N LEU A 32 1.12 -0.41 4.43
CA LEU A 32 1.37 -0.96 3.11
C LEU A 32 0.03 -1.27 2.44
N PHE A 33 -0.12 -0.79 1.21
CA PHE A 33 -1.24 -1.09 0.33
C PHE A 33 -0.79 -2.09 -0.72
N VAL A 34 -1.57 -3.16 -0.92
CA VAL A 34 -1.28 -4.21 -1.89
C VAL A 34 -2.53 -4.48 -2.73
N ALA A 35 -2.45 -4.24 -4.04
CA ALA A 35 -3.47 -4.62 -4.99
C ALA A 35 -3.12 -5.99 -5.57
N SER A 36 -4.11 -6.89 -5.65
CA SER A 36 -3.89 -8.22 -6.21
C SER A 36 -4.02 -8.24 -7.73
N ALA A 37 -3.19 -9.06 -8.38
CA ALA A 37 -3.33 -9.39 -9.81
C ALA A 37 -4.60 -10.21 -10.11
N ALA A 38 -4.99 -11.09 -9.18
CA ALA A 38 -6.15 -11.96 -9.33
C ALA A 38 -7.45 -11.25 -8.95
N ALA A 39 -7.45 -10.53 -7.82
CA ALA A 39 -8.55 -9.66 -7.42
C ALA A 39 -8.25 -8.22 -7.85
N ARG A 40 -8.36 -7.97 -9.17
CA ARG A 40 -7.99 -6.68 -9.81
C ARG A 40 -8.61 -5.46 -9.13
N CYS A 41 -9.77 -5.64 -8.50
CA CYS A 41 -10.53 -4.58 -7.86
C CYS A 41 -10.40 -4.56 -6.32
N LYS A 42 -9.45 -5.29 -5.73
CA LYS A 42 -9.29 -5.35 -4.27
C LYS A 42 -7.90 -4.88 -3.85
N VAL A 43 -7.88 -3.99 -2.86
CA VAL A 43 -6.66 -3.52 -2.20
C VAL A 43 -6.68 -3.98 -0.74
N GLU A 44 -5.64 -4.71 -0.35
CA GLU A 44 -5.39 -5.13 1.01
C GLU A 44 -4.46 -4.13 1.70
N VAL A 45 -4.74 -3.85 2.97
CA VAL A 45 -4.00 -2.87 3.77
C VAL A 45 -3.35 -3.58 4.95
N PHE A 46 -2.06 -3.35 5.15
CA PHE A 46 -1.26 -3.95 6.22
C PHE A 46 -0.58 -2.86 7.04
N ALA A 47 -0.57 -3.01 8.37
CA ALA A 47 0.24 -2.21 9.27
C ALA A 47 1.66 -2.78 9.38
N LEU A 48 2.65 -1.92 9.25
CA LEU A 48 4.06 -2.23 9.45
C LEU A 48 4.45 -1.91 10.90
N ARG A 49 4.14 -2.79 11.85
CA ARG A 49 4.51 -2.59 13.27
C ARG A 49 6.00 -2.92 13.53
N ASP A 50 6.65 -2.27 14.49
CA ASP A 50 8.09 -2.43 14.78
C ASP A 50 8.52 -3.87 15.15
N GLN A 51 7.59 -4.72 15.59
CA GLN A 51 7.84 -6.09 16.06
C GLN A 51 7.95 -7.12 14.92
N GLY A 52 8.36 -6.71 13.72
CA GLY A 52 8.64 -7.61 12.60
C GLY A 52 7.43 -8.23 11.89
N ARG A 53 6.21 -8.09 12.44
CA ARG A 53 4.98 -8.64 11.84
C ARG A 53 4.21 -7.60 11.04
N CYS A 54 3.77 -7.98 9.84
CA CYS A 54 2.84 -7.18 9.04
C CYS A 54 1.42 -7.63 9.39
N GLU A 55 0.65 -6.77 10.04
CA GLU A 55 -0.70 -7.12 10.50
C GLU A 55 -1.74 -6.59 9.50
N PRO A 56 -2.71 -7.41 9.06
CA PRO A 56 -3.77 -6.95 8.16
C PRO A 56 -4.66 -5.93 8.89
N LEU A 57 -4.76 -4.72 8.34
CA LEU A 57 -5.68 -3.68 8.82
C LEU A 57 -7.07 -3.83 8.20
N GLY A 58 -7.13 -4.32 6.97
CA GLY A 58 -8.38 -4.51 6.25
C GLY A 58 -8.21 -4.53 4.74
N SER A 59 -9.31 -4.35 4.03
CA SER A 59 -9.28 -4.24 2.57
C SER A 59 -10.43 -3.38 2.08
N PHE A 60 -10.23 -2.73 0.95
CA PHE A 60 -11.28 -2.01 0.23
C PHE A 60 -11.30 -2.43 -1.23
N ALA A 61 -12.45 -2.21 -1.88
CA ALA A 61 -12.64 -2.48 -3.29
C ALA A 61 -12.58 -1.19 -4.11
N THR A 62 -12.04 -1.28 -5.32
CA THR A 62 -12.07 -0.23 -6.34
C THR A 62 -13.12 -0.58 -7.39
N LEU A 63 -13.61 0.42 -8.13
CA LEU A 63 -14.59 0.21 -9.20
C LEU A 63 -14.02 -0.54 -10.42
N GLY A 64 -12.69 -0.62 -10.53
CA GLY A 64 -11.99 -1.31 -11.59
C GLY A 64 -10.56 -1.66 -11.20
N PRO A 65 -9.78 -2.23 -12.14
CA PRO A 65 -8.39 -2.60 -11.89
C PRO A 65 -7.54 -1.44 -11.39
N VAL A 66 -6.76 -1.67 -10.34
CA VAL A 66 -5.75 -0.71 -9.90
C VAL A 66 -4.61 -0.70 -10.90
N LEU A 67 -4.34 0.44 -11.55
CA LEU A 67 -3.25 0.60 -12.52
C LEU A 67 -1.99 1.22 -11.89
N ARG A 68 -2.19 2.08 -10.89
CA ARG A 68 -1.11 2.78 -10.19
C ARG A 68 -1.56 3.11 -8.77
N MET A 69 -0.62 3.01 -7.83
CA MET A 69 -0.80 3.51 -6.47
C MET A 69 0.37 4.44 -6.12
N ALA A 70 0.04 5.54 -5.44
CA ALA A 70 1.02 6.48 -4.92
C ALA A 70 0.52 6.98 -3.56
N HIS A 71 1.41 6.98 -2.57
CA HIS A 71 1.17 7.53 -1.26
C HIS A 71 1.71 8.95 -1.21
N SER A 72 0.88 9.90 -0.78
CA SER A 72 1.32 11.27 -0.49
C SER A 72 1.18 11.52 1.01
N GLN A 73 2.19 12.16 1.60
CA GLN A 73 2.08 12.67 2.96
C GLN A 73 1.49 14.08 2.85
N THR A 74 0.29 14.27 3.35
CA THR A 74 -0.21 15.62 3.63
C THR A 74 0.37 16.05 4.97
N GLU A 75 1.42 16.87 4.91
CA GLU A 75 1.86 17.67 6.05
C GLU A 75 0.62 18.36 6.62
N HIS A 76 0.36 18.22 7.93
CA HIS A 76 -0.72 18.97 8.58
C HIS A 76 -0.33 20.45 8.63
N GLY A 77 -0.56 21.14 7.51
CA GLY A 77 -0.54 22.59 7.37
C GLY A 77 -1.71 22.97 6.47
N SER A 78 -2.80 23.40 7.09
CA SER A 78 -3.97 24.08 6.50
C SER A 78 -3.96 24.26 4.97
N GLY A 79 -4.58 23.35 4.22
CA GLY A 79 -4.79 23.52 2.78
C GLY A 79 -4.89 22.21 2.01
N SER A 80 -5.97 21.45 2.21
CA SER A 80 -6.27 20.26 1.43
C SER A 80 -6.65 20.61 -0.01
N GLN A 81 -5.66 20.72 -0.91
CA GLN A 81 -5.91 20.59 -2.34
C GLN A 81 -5.84 19.12 -2.74
N CYS A 82 -7.01 18.49 -2.72
CA CYS A 82 -7.22 17.17 -3.29
C CYS A 82 -7.21 17.31 -4.82
N SER A 83 -6.06 17.03 -5.45
CA SER A 83 -5.92 17.08 -6.91
C SER A 83 -6.77 15.98 -7.54
N ARG A 84 -7.98 16.32 -8.00
CA ARG A 84 -8.75 15.50 -8.92
C ARG A 84 -7.95 15.33 -10.21
N SER A 85 -7.42 14.14 -10.46
CA SER A 85 -7.01 13.76 -11.81
C SER A 85 -8.29 13.55 -12.65
N HIS A 86 -8.75 14.61 -13.31
CA HIS A 86 -9.70 14.49 -14.42
C HIS A 86 -8.95 13.87 -15.60
N SER A 87 -9.27 12.62 -15.92
CA SER A 87 -9.01 12.04 -17.23
C SER A 87 -10.13 12.50 -18.16
N SER A 88 -9.83 13.52 -18.98
CA SER A 88 -10.69 13.97 -20.07
C SER A 88 -10.76 12.91 -21.18
N SER A 89 -11.94 12.86 -21.80
CA SER A 89 -12.49 11.93 -22.80
C SER A 89 -11.56 11.36 -23.86
#